data_AF-A0A7S2CXY8-F1
#
_entry.id   AF-A0A7S2CXY8-F1
#
_cell.length_a   1.000
_cell.length_b   1.000
_cell.length_c   1.000
_cell.angle_alpha   90.00
_cell.angle_beta   90.00
_cell.angle_gamma   90.00
#
_symmetry.space_group_name_H-M   'P 1'
#
loop_
_entity.id
_entity.type
_entity.pdbx_description
1 polymer ?
#
loop_
_entity_poly.entity_id
_entity_poly.type
_entity_poly.pdbx_seq_one_letter_code
_entity_poly.pdbx_strand_id
1 'polypeptide(L)'
;AAAAPQTATTTGSRVFEGTSVTGVDVYDDASVLQTSEGLLRARLVIDCMGHASPAVRQVRTGQQPDGVCVVVGTCADGYGPDSPQASTLRPQARLNNQGDIIYTNQDMTEKYNSPAQSGGSQQYFWEAFPAGGGESLRTTYLFTYLDARPGRPSLTQVFEDYWENLRVYQGIEPDPLKEPGFDPKRALFAFFPTFRRSPLPSTWDRVLHCGDASGIQSPLSFGGFGALTRHLDRITGAVAEAVALEKEQEAQSRGPQTTTAEPSSSSHPLDKEALSAINPYMPNLSATWMFQRSMSARPSPDDTPPQEFVNRLLRTNFDIMNDLGDAVKRPFLQDVVQFEGLAKTLLQATARDPIFIPQILTHVGPASVLEWVGHFGAMGVYTFLHSAVGEAILNARVDEDGDDDLESVTPNVYTNPISGWLAGQSPRDQYLWRRRAEAWKFGAGLDYEL
;
A
#
# COMPACT_ATOMS: atom_id res chain seq x y z
N ALA A 1 18.81 1.21 -6.00
CA ALA A 1 18.56 2.18 -7.07
C ALA A 1 19.39 1.80 -8.30
N ALA A 2 18.86 0.92 -9.14
CA ALA A 2 19.34 0.65 -10.50
C ALA A 2 18.32 -0.31 -11.16
N ALA A 3 17.97 -0.03 -12.41
CA ALA A 3 16.98 -0.69 -13.27
C ALA A 3 15.50 -0.29 -13.06
N ALA A 4 15.14 0.89 -13.58
CA ALA A 4 13.76 1.18 -14.02
C ALA A 4 13.60 2.16 -15.21
N PRO A 5 14.59 3.00 -15.65
CA PRO A 5 14.26 3.95 -16.71
C PRO A 5 14.44 3.42 -18.14
N GLN A 6 15.12 2.28 -18.36
CA GLN A 6 15.47 1.85 -19.73
C GLN A 6 14.26 1.44 -20.61
N THR A 7 13.09 1.20 -20.03
CA THR A 7 11.88 0.79 -20.78
C THR A 7 10.82 1.88 -20.94
N ALA A 8 11.03 3.11 -20.44
CA ALA A 8 10.05 4.19 -20.53
C ALA A 8 10.27 5.17 -21.71
N THR A 9 11.10 4.82 -22.70
CA THR A 9 11.21 5.55 -23.97
C THR A 9 10.34 4.88 -25.04
N THR A 10 9.02 4.89 -24.83
CA THR A 10 8.07 4.76 -25.93
C THR A 10 7.99 6.09 -26.69
N THR A 11 7.56 6.05 -27.95
CA THR A 11 7.45 7.23 -28.81
C THR A 11 6.62 8.33 -28.12
N GLY A 12 7.25 9.45 -27.79
CA GLY A 12 6.58 10.62 -27.17
C GLY A 12 6.89 10.86 -25.68
N SER A 13 7.50 9.91 -24.98
CA SER A 13 7.93 10.10 -23.58
C SER A 13 9.30 10.78 -23.50
N ARG A 14 9.50 11.63 -22.48
CA ARG A 14 10.79 12.29 -22.19
C ARG A 14 11.15 12.07 -20.72
N VAL A 15 12.38 11.64 -20.47
CA VAL A 15 12.93 11.47 -19.11
C VAL A 15 13.97 12.54 -18.87
N PHE A 16 13.85 13.24 -17.74
CA PHE A 16 14.78 14.27 -17.29
C PHE A 16 15.45 13.80 -16.00
N GLU A 17 16.57 13.09 -16.12
CA GLU A 17 17.33 12.61 -14.96
C GLU A 17 18.07 13.78 -14.28
N GLY A 18 18.24 13.72 -12.95
CA GLY A 18 18.92 14.77 -12.19
C GLY A 18 18.16 16.11 -12.13
N THR A 19 16.91 16.16 -12.59
CA THR A 19 16.08 17.37 -12.61
C THR A 19 15.15 17.41 -11.40
N SER A 20 15.43 18.32 -10.45
CA SER A 20 14.59 18.49 -9.27
C SER A 20 13.38 19.38 -9.56
N VAL A 21 12.20 19.00 -9.06
CA VAL A 21 11.02 19.87 -9.02
C VAL A 21 11.00 20.61 -7.68
N THR A 22 10.93 21.94 -7.74
CA THR A 22 10.96 22.82 -6.56
C THR A 22 9.60 23.39 -6.20
N GLY A 23 8.68 23.45 -7.17
CA GLY A 23 7.32 23.95 -6.98
C GLY A 23 6.40 23.51 -8.12
N VAL A 24 5.09 23.55 -7.85
CA VAL A 24 4.03 23.35 -8.84
C VAL A 24 3.00 24.44 -8.65
N ASP A 25 2.85 25.32 -9.63
CA ASP A 25 1.79 26.33 -9.66
C ASP A 25 0.59 25.76 -10.42
N VAL A 26 -0.58 25.78 -9.82
CA VAL A 26 -1.82 25.24 -10.40
C VAL A 26 -2.70 26.40 -10.88
N TYR A 27 -3.11 26.33 -12.14
CA TYR A 27 -4.02 27.26 -12.82
C TYR A 27 -5.24 26.51 -13.36
N ASP A 28 -6.26 27.26 -13.78
CA ASP A 28 -7.50 26.70 -14.32
C ASP A 28 -7.28 25.79 -15.53
N ASP A 29 -6.28 26.08 -16.38
CA ASP A 29 -6.02 25.39 -17.65
C ASP A 29 -4.71 24.56 -17.67
N ALA A 30 -3.89 24.64 -16.63
CA ALA A 30 -2.60 23.95 -16.55
C ALA A 30 -2.01 23.89 -15.14
N SER A 31 -1.03 23.01 -14.98
CA SER A 31 -0.04 23.07 -13.91
C SER A 31 1.32 23.41 -14.50
N VAL A 32 2.09 24.24 -13.80
CA VAL A 32 3.45 24.62 -14.19
C VAL A 32 4.42 24.11 -13.14
N LEU A 33 5.27 23.14 -13.52
CA LEU A 33 6.34 22.63 -12.67
C LEU A 33 7.55 23.56 -12.79
N GLN A 34 8.07 23.99 -11.65
CA GLN A 34 9.31 24.74 -11.53
C GLN A 34 10.46 23.74 -11.33
N THR A 35 11.27 23.53 -12.37
CA THR A 35 12.40 22.60 -12.32
C THR A 35 13.73 23.32 -12.26
N SER A 36 14.79 22.59 -11.92
CA SER A 36 16.17 23.10 -11.99
C SER A 36 16.62 23.48 -13.41
N GLU A 37 15.90 23.03 -14.45
CA GLU A 37 16.21 23.29 -15.86
C GLU A 37 15.24 24.29 -16.52
N GLY A 38 14.22 24.76 -15.80
CA GLY A 38 13.24 25.73 -16.30
C GLY A 38 11.80 25.37 -15.93
N LEU A 39 10.86 25.95 -16.68
CA LEU A 39 9.42 25.73 -16.45
C LEU A 39 8.88 24.67 -17.39
N LEU A 40 8.11 23.72 -16.85
CA LEU A 40 7.38 22.72 -17.62
C LEU A 40 5.87 22.91 -17.41
N ARG A 41 5.14 23.20 -18.49
CA ARG A 41 3.67 23.28 -18.47
C ARG A 41 3.08 21.90 -18.75
N ALA A 42 2.15 21.45 -17.92
CA ALA A 42 1.44 20.19 -18.02
C ALA A 42 -0.07 20.39 -17.80
N ARG A 43 -0.90 19.46 -18.28
CA ARG A 43 -2.35 19.43 -17.98
C ARG A 43 -2.64 18.84 -16.60
N LEU A 44 -1.87 17.81 -16.25
CA LEU A 44 -1.98 17.03 -15.03
C LEU A 44 -0.57 16.72 -14.53
N VAL A 45 -0.36 16.87 -13.23
CA VAL A 45 0.84 16.42 -12.52
C VAL A 45 0.49 15.16 -11.74
N ILE A 46 1.27 14.10 -11.95
CA ILE A 46 1.19 12.88 -11.15
C ILE A 46 2.37 12.90 -10.18
N ASP A 47 2.09 13.07 -8.89
CA ASP A 47 3.08 13.04 -7.82
C ASP A 47 3.39 11.58 -7.42
N CYS A 48 4.54 11.10 -7.88
CA CYS A 48 5.09 9.79 -7.55
C CYS A 48 6.35 9.89 -6.65
N MET A 49 6.52 10.97 -5.88
CA MET A 49 7.73 11.21 -5.06
C MET A 49 7.77 10.41 -3.74
N GLY A 50 6.77 9.55 -3.52
CA GLY A 50 6.63 8.67 -2.36
C GLY A 50 6.29 9.38 -1.05
N HIS A 51 6.51 8.71 0.09
CA HIS A 51 6.15 9.21 1.43
C HIS A 51 6.77 10.56 1.79
N ALA A 52 7.94 10.85 1.24
CA ALA A 52 8.67 12.10 1.48
C ALA A 52 8.26 13.23 0.51
N SER A 53 7.25 13.01 -0.34
CA SER A 53 6.74 14.00 -1.29
C SER A 53 6.54 15.36 -0.61
N PRO A 54 7.20 16.43 -1.10
CA PRO A 54 6.97 17.78 -0.59
C PRO A 54 5.51 18.23 -0.71
N ALA A 55 4.79 17.79 -1.74
CA ALA A 55 3.37 18.11 -1.92
C ALA A 55 2.52 17.41 -0.84
N VAL A 56 2.73 16.11 -0.62
CA VAL A 56 2.02 15.36 0.44
C VAL A 56 2.33 15.93 1.83
N ARG A 57 3.58 16.34 2.07
CA ARG A 57 3.97 17.01 3.33
C ARG A 57 3.23 18.33 3.54
N GLN A 58 2.97 19.09 2.47
CA GLN A 58 2.13 20.29 2.56
C GLN A 58 0.69 19.94 2.95
N VAL A 59 0.08 18.93 2.31
CA VAL A 59 -1.28 18.47 2.64
C VAL A 59 -1.36 17.99 4.10
N ARG A 60 -0.33 17.29 4.58
CA ARG A 60 -0.26 16.71 5.93
C ARG A 60 0.43 17.64 6.94
N THR A 61 0.57 18.93 6.66
CA THR A 61 1.24 19.88 7.56
C THR A 61 0.62 19.84 8.97
N GLY A 62 1.46 19.62 9.99
CA GLY A 62 1.03 19.53 11.38
C GLY A 62 0.35 18.21 11.76
N GLN A 63 0.15 17.28 10.82
CA GLN A 63 -0.41 15.96 11.12
C GLN A 63 0.71 14.99 11.53
N GLN A 64 0.58 14.42 12.73
CA GLN A 64 1.43 13.32 13.17
C GLN A 64 0.99 12.01 12.49
N PRO A 65 1.94 11.16 12.03
CA PRO A 65 1.62 9.80 11.58
C PRO A 65 0.92 8.98 12.69
N ASP A 66 -0.04 8.16 12.30
CA ASP A 66 -0.73 7.23 13.20
C ASP A 66 0.19 6.09 13.66
N GLY A 67 1.18 5.76 12.85
CA GLY A 67 2.23 4.79 13.14
C GLY A 67 3.44 5.02 12.25
N VAL A 68 4.52 4.32 12.58
CA VAL A 68 5.78 4.32 11.85
C VAL A 68 6.28 2.89 11.81
N CYS A 69 6.59 2.36 10.64
CA CYS A 69 7.43 1.18 10.54
C CYS A 69 8.86 1.61 10.34
N VAL A 70 9.76 1.09 11.17
CA VAL A 70 11.19 1.24 11.01
C VAL A 70 11.73 -0.06 10.45
N VAL A 71 12.48 0.03 9.36
CA VAL A 71 13.12 -1.13 8.73
C VAL A 71 14.61 -0.88 8.56
N VAL A 72 15.39 -1.90 8.84
CA VAL A 72 16.83 -1.95 8.62
C VAL A 72 17.20 -3.31 8.05
N GLY A 73 18.33 -3.41 7.37
CA GLY A 73 18.76 -4.71 6.89
C GLY A 73 19.92 -4.64 5.92
N THR A 74 20.28 -5.81 5.40
CA THR A 74 21.31 -5.91 4.36
C THR A 74 20.94 -6.89 3.27
N CYS A 75 21.48 -6.60 2.08
CA CYS A 75 21.70 -7.59 1.04
C CYS A 75 23.15 -8.03 1.18
N ALA A 76 23.36 -9.31 1.51
CA ALA A 76 24.67 -9.87 1.75
C ALA A 76 24.83 -11.23 1.05
N ASP A 77 26.07 -11.51 0.68
CA ASP A 77 26.48 -12.82 0.20
C ASP A 77 26.88 -13.71 1.38
N GLY A 78 27.04 -15.02 1.12
CA GLY A 78 27.42 -16.00 2.13
C GLY A 78 26.25 -16.81 2.70
N TYR A 79 25.08 -16.85 2.05
CA TYR A 79 23.92 -17.66 2.49
C TYR A 79 23.70 -18.95 1.68
N GLY A 80 24.69 -19.38 0.88
CA GLY A 80 24.57 -20.58 0.04
C GLY A 80 24.60 -21.90 0.84
N PRO A 81 24.20 -23.02 0.24
CA PRO A 81 24.16 -24.33 0.90
C PRO A 81 25.54 -24.82 1.38
N ASP A 82 26.60 -24.46 0.67
CA ASP A 82 28.00 -24.77 1.02
C ASP A 82 28.64 -23.71 1.94
N SER A 83 27.87 -22.70 2.36
CA SER A 83 28.36 -21.65 3.23
C SER A 83 28.65 -22.19 4.64
N PRO A 84 29.76 -21.78 5.28
CA PRO A 84 29.95 -21.97 6.72
C PRO A 84 28.83 -21.32 7.54
N GLN A 85 28.14 -20.34 6.94
CA GLN A 85 27.01 -19.62 7.51
C GLN A 85 25.65 -20.27 7.19
N ALA A 86 25.61 -21.49 6.64
CA ALA A 86 24.37 -22.22 6.42
C ALA A 86 23.70 -22.57 7.76
N SER A 87 22.49 -22.03 7.98
CA SER A 87 21.71 -22.18 9.22
C SER A 87 21.66 -23.62 9.76
N THR A 88 22.24 -23.93 10.92
CA THR A 88 22.13 -25.27 11.53
C THR A 88 20.76 -25.54 12.15
N LEU A 89 20.05 -24.47 12.53
CA LEU A 89 18.75 -24.55 13.20
C LEU A 89 17.55 -24.40 12.26
N ARG A 90 17.75 -23.81 11.08
CA ARG A 90 16.70 -23.61 10.07
C ARG A 90 17.12 -24.20 8.72
N PRO A 91 16.91 -25.52 8.50
CA PRO A 91 17.27 -26.20 7.26
C PRO A 91 16.66 -25.57 6.01
N GLN A 92 15.47 -24.95 6.12
CA GLN A 92 14.80 -24.26 5.01
C GLN A 92 15.51 -22.94 4.64
N ALA A 93 16.08 -22.23 5.62
CA ALA A 93 16.87 -21.03 5.37
C ALA A 93 18.23 -21.33 4.71
N ARG A 94 18.75 -22.56 4.84
CA ARG A 94 20.04 -22.98 4.22
C ARG A 94 20.02 -22.96 2.70
N LEU A 95 18.87 -23.23 2.09
CA LEU A 95 18.79 -23.39 0.63
C LEU A 95 18.70 -22.05 -0.10
N ASN A 96 18.50 -20.95 0.65
CA ASN A 96 18.23 -19.60 0.12
C ASN A 96 17.29 -19.62 -1.11
N ASN A 97 16.28 -20.48 -1.09
CA ASN A 97 15.31 -20.68 -2.17
C ASN A 97 13.87 -20.35 -1.72
N GLN A 98 13.73 -19.88 -0.48
CA GLN A 98 12.47 -19.46 0.13
C GLN A 98 12.67 -18.12 0.85
N GLY A 99 11.57 -17.39 0.99
CA GLY A 99 11.52 -16.13 1.71
C GLY A 99 10.65 -16.20 2.96
N ASP A 100 10.93 -15.29 3.89
CA ASP A 100 10.15 -15.03 5.09
C ASP A 100 9.41 -13.71 4.86
N ILE A 101 8.08 -13.69 4.98
CA ILE A 101 7.27 -12.47 4.71
C ILE A 101 7.07 -11.66 5.99
N ILE A 102 6.62 -12.30 7.06
CA ILE A 102 6.45 -11.70 8.38
C ILE A 102 6.72 -12.75 9.44
N TYR A 103 7.96 -12.79 9.91
CA TYR A 103 8.42 -13.78 10.86
C TYR A 103 8.86 -13.14 12.18
N THR A 104 8.62 -13.83 13.29
CA THR A 104 9.10 -13.43 14.61
C THR A 104 9.67 -14.65 15.30
N ASN A 105 10.82 -14.48 15.95
CA ASN A 105 11.52 -15.51 16.74
C ASN A 105 11.79 -15.08 18.18
N GLN A 106 11.21 -13.95 18.60
CA GLN A 106 11.44 -13.38 19.91
C GLN A 106 10.14 -12.76 20.42
N ASP A 107 10.00 -12.76 21.73
CA ASP A 107 8.94 -12.02 22.38
C ASP A 107 9.23 -10.53 22.35
N MET A 108 8.20 -9.75 22.68
CA MET A 108 8.33 -8.32 22.82
C MET A 108 9.42 -7.97 23.84
N THR A 109 10.36 -7.11 23.44
CA THR A 109 11.50 -6.72 24.26
C THR A 109 11.30 -5.33 24.87
N GLU A 110 11.77 -5.13 26.10
CA GLU A 110 11.80 -3.83 26.76
C GLU A 110 13.20 -3.22 26.64
N LYS A 111 13.59 -2.85 25.42
CA LYS A 111 14.87 -2.20 25.13
C LYS A 111 14.70 -0.68 25.05
N TYR A 112 15.76 0.08 25.37
CA TYR A 112 15.80 1.54 25.34
C TYR A 112 14.89 2.27 26.36
N ASN A 113 14.50 1.59 27.43
CA ASN A 113 13.89 2.24 28.60
C ASN A 113 14.98 2.90 29.47
N SER A 114 14.79 4.17 29.80
CA SER A 114 15.64 4.95 30.70
C SER A 114 14.78 5.82 31.63
N PRO A 115 15.32 6.28 32.77
CA PRO A 115 14.60 7.20 33.67
C PRO A 115 14.15 8.52 33.01
N ALA A 116 14.78 8.90 31.87
CA ALA A 116 14.47 10.13 31.13
C ALA A 116 13.65 9.89 29.85
N GLN A 117 13.53 8.64 29.38
CA GLN A 117 12.80 8.22 28.18
C GLN A 117 12.31 6.78 28.35
N SER A 118 10.99 6.56 28.34
CA SER A 118 10.42 5.23 28.19
C SER A 118 10.35 4.91 26.69
N GLY A 119 11.38 4.25 26.14
CA GLY A 119 11.40 3.79 24.74
C GLY A 119 10.33 2.76 24.42
N GLY A 120 9.74 2.19 25.48
CA GLY A 120 8.63 1.27 25.39
C GLY A 120 9.06 -0.13 25.00
N SER A 121 8.12 -1.05 25.09
CA SER A 121 8.31 -2.38 24.55
C SER A 121 8.35 -2.32 23.02
N GLN A 122 8.98 -3.30 22.37
CA GLN A 122 9.12 -3.40 20.92
C GLN A 122 9.03 -4.85 20.48
N GLN A 123 8.26 -5.10 19.41
CA GLN A 123 8.26 -6.38 18.72
C GLN A 123 9.09 -6.28 17.46
N TYR A 124 10.03 -7.19 17.30
CA TYR A 124 10.83 -7.33 16.08
C TYR A 124 10.23 -8.36 15.14
N PHE A 125 10.26 -8.03 13.86
CA PHE A 125 9.82 -8.86 12.76
C PHE A 125 10.94 -8.99 11.73
N TRP A 126 10.98 -10.12 11.08
CA TRP A 126 11.92 -10.43 10.02
C TRP A 126 11.19 -10.63 8.71
N GLU A 127 11.80 -10.09 7.67
CA GLU A 127 11.48 -10.38 6.28
C GLU A 127 12.78 -10.74 5.57
N ALA A 128 12.76 -11.74 4.68
CA ALA A 128 13.96 -12.11 3.95
C ALA A 128 13.64 -12.77 2.61
N PHE A 129 14.46 -12.49 1.61
CA PHE A 129 14.28 -13.02 0.27
C PHE A 129 15.61 -13.38 -0.38
N PRO A 130 15.66 -14.45 -1.19
CA PRO A 130 16.74 -14.64 -2.14
C PRO A 130 16.86 -13.41 -3.04
N ALA A 131 18.06 -12.88 -3.21
CA ALA A 131 18.30 -11.69 -4.01
C ALA A 131 18.75 -12.08 -5.43
N GLY A 132 18.28 -11.32 -6.43
CA GLY A 132 18.80 -11.45 -7.79
C GLY A 132 20.29 -11.15 -7.83
N GLY A 133 21.11 -12.10 -8.27
CA GLY A 133 22.57 -11.94 -8.33
C GLY A 133 23.39 -13.19 -7.94
N GLY A 134 22.78 -14.21 -7.36
CA GLY A 134 23.43 -15.50 -7.06
C GLY A 134 22.67 -16.32 -6.02
N GLU A 135 22.90 -17.64 -5.99
CA GLU A 135 22.20 -18.56 -5.06
C GLU A 135 22.53 -18.30 -3.59
N SER A 136 23.67 -17.68 -3.30
CA SER A 136 24.12 -17.32 -1.94
C SER A 136 23.76 -15.89 -1.52
N LEU A 137 23.19 -15.09 -2.42
CA LEU A 137 22.85 -13.70 -2.15
C LEU A 137 21.45 -13.63 -1.52
N ARG A 138 21.35 -13.06 -0.32
CA ARG A 138 20.07 -12.92 0.40
C ARG A 138 19.91 -11.52 0.92
N THR A 139 18.68 -11.03 0.87
CA THR A 139 18.28 -9.81 1.57
C THR A 139 17.56 -10.20 2.85
N THR A 140 17.95 -9.57 3.96
CA THR A 140 17.33 -9.76 5.28
C THR A 140 17.00 -8.40 5.86
N TYR A 141 15.76 -8.24 6.30
CA TYR A 141 15.25 -7.06 6.95
C TYR A 141 14.80 -7.41 8.36
N LEU A 142 15.15 -6.53 9.31
CA LEU A 142 14.54 -6.45 10.62
C LEU A 142 13.68 -5.19 10.63
N PHE A 143 12.42 -5.32 11.04
CA PHE A 143 11.53 -4.20 11.16
C PHE A 143 10.70 -4.24 12.44
N THR A 144 10.15 -3.08 12.81
CA THR A 144 9.27 -2.94 13.98
C THR A 144 8.22 -1.86 13.73
N TYR A 145 7.00 -2.09 14.23
CA TYR A 145 5.93 -1.11 14.20
C TYR A 145 5.92 -0.29 15.48
N LEU A 146 5.99 1.02 15.32
CA LEU A 146 6.07 2.01 16.39
C LEU A 146 4.94 3.04 16.24
N ASP A 147 4.67 3.75 17.32
CA ASP A 147 3.96 5.03 17.23
C ASP A 147 4.96 6.17 16.95
N ALA A 148 4.48 7.34 16.53
CA ALA A 148 5.32 8.48 16.20
C ALA A 148 5.72 9.33 17.43
N ARG A 149 5.83 8.74 18.63
CA ARG A 149 6.14 9.50 19.87
C ARG A 149 7.63 9.70 20.09
N PRO A 150 8.02 10.77 20.81
CA PRO A 150 9.39 10.92 21.30
C PRO A 150 9.81 9.75 22.20
N GLY A 151 11.09 9.39 22.18
CA GLY A 151 11.66 8.30 23.00
C GLY A 151 11.72 6.94 22.30
N ARG A 152 11.04 6.79 21.15
CA ARG A 152 11.19 5.61 20.28
C ARG A 152 12.65 5.48 19.78
N PRO A 153 13.11 4.24 19.51
CA PRO A 153 14.50 4.00 19.09
C PRO A 153 14.82 4.73 17.78
N SER A 154 16.06 5.17 17.66
CA SER A 154 16.62 5.70 16.42
C SER A 154 16.86 4.59 15.39
N LEU A 155 16.94 4.95 14.11
CA LEU A 155 17.33 4.03 13.03
C LEU A 155 18.67 3.35 13.33
N THR A 156 19.63 4.07 13.89
CA THR A 156 20.94 3.52 14.27
C THR A 156 20.78 2.43 15.33
N GLN A 157 20.00 2.68 16.39
CA GLN A 157 19.76 1.68 17.44
C GLN A 157 19.09 0.41 16.89
N VAL A 158 18.06 0.55 16.05
CA VAL A 158 17.41 -0.60 15.42
C VAL A 158 18.39 -1.35 14.50
N PHE A 159 19.33 -0.64 13.85
CA PHE A 159 20.33 -1.28 13.00
C PHE A 159 21.41 -2.04 13.79
N GLU A 160 21.79 -1.56 14.97
CA GLU A 160 22.63 -2.33 15.90
C GLU A 160 21.89 -3.61 16.36
N ASP A 161 20.60 -3.49 16.69
CA ASP A 161 19.78 -4.65 17.04
C ASP A 161 19.67 -5.67 15.89
N TYR A 162 19.63 -5.21 14.64
CA TYR A 162 19.69 -6.10 13.48
C TYR A 162 20.97 -6.94 13.48
N TRP A 163 22.13 -6.34 13.71
CA TRP A 163 23.40 -7.08 13.75
C TRP A 163 23.46 -8.08 14.90
N GLU A 164 23.03 -7.68 16.09
CA GLU A 164 22.97 -8.56 17.27
C GLU A 164 22.06 -9.77 17.03
N ASN A 165 20.92 -9.56 16.37
CA ASN A 165 19.89 -10.58 16.20
C ASN A 165 20.02 -11.37 14.89
N LEU A 166 20.79 -10.90 13.90
CA LEU A 166 20.94 -11.57 12.61
C LEU A 166 21.42 -13.02 12.78
N ARG A 167 22.37 -13.26 13.69
CA ARG A 167 22.87 -14.62 13.98
C ARG A 167 21.77 -15.53 14.53
N VAL A 168 20.92 -15.00 15.42
CA VAL A 168 19.86 -15.76 16.11
C VAL A 168 18.73 -16.05 15.15
N TYR A 169 18.35 -15.05 14.36
CA TYR A 169 17.42 -15.23 13.25
C TYR A 169 17.95 -16.30 12.32
N GLN A 170 19.10 -16.09 11.70
CA GLN A 170 19.63 -17.02 10.72
C GLN A 170 20.05 -18.37 11.31
N GLY A 171 20.15 -18.52 12.62
CA GLY A 171 20.57 -19.78 13.26
C GLY A 171 21.99 -20.17 12.86
N ILE A 172 22.90 -19.19 12.86
CA ILE A 172 24.29 -19.33 12.45
C ILE A 172 25.19 -19.17 13.69
N GLU A 173 26.16 -20.07 13.83
CA GLU A 173 27.28 -19.95 14.76
C GLU A 173 28.57 -20.22 13.98
N PRO A 174 29.62 -19.36 14.06
CA PRO A 174 29.76 -18.13 14.87
C PRO A 174 29.13 -16.87 14.24
N ASP A 175 29.27 -15.73 14.93
CA ASP A 175 28.82 -14.40 14.50
C ASP A 175 29.21 -14.10 13.03
N PRO A 176 28.24 -13.89 12.11
CA PRO A 176 28.53 -13.74 10.69
C PRO A 176 29.46 -12.56 10.40
N LEU A 177 29.47 -11.50 11.23
CA LEU A 177 30.35 -10.35 11.05
C LEU A 177 31.82 -10.65 11.35
N LYS A 178 32.12 -11.74 12.05
CA LYS A 178 33.47 -12.13 12.46
C LYS A 178 34.06 -13.26 11.61
N GLU A 179 33.25 -13.86 10.73
CA GLU A 179 33.63 -15.02 9.94
C GLU A 179 33.98 -14.64 8.49
N PRO A 180 34.98 -15.30 7.88
CA PRO A 180 35.23 -15.17 6.45
C PRO A 180 34.06 -15.74 5.64
N GLY A 181 33.55 -14.98 4.67
CA GLY A 181 32.52 -15.41 3.73
C GLY A 181 31.20 -14.65 3.80
N PHE A 182 30.91 -13.97 4.92
CA PHE A 182 29.80 -13.01 4.98
C PHE A 182 30.23 -11.68 4.36
N ASP A 183 29.56 -11.26 3.28
CA ASP A 183 29.94 -10.05 2.53
C ASP A 183 28.71 -9.14 2.29
N PRO A 184 28.47 -8.15 3.17
CA PRO A 184 27.43 -7.14 2.97
C PRO A 184 27.66 -6.33 1.70
N LYS A 185 26.79 -6.50 0.71
CA LYS A 185 26.83 -5.74 -0.55
C LYS A 185 26.15 -4.40 -0.42
N ARG A 186 25.03 -4.35 0.32
CA ARG A 186 24.22 -3.14 0.53
C ARG A 186 23.58 -3.16 1.91
N ALA A 187 23.53 -1.98 2.53
CA ALA A 187 22.74 -1.72 3.73
C ALA A 187 21.46 -0.94 3.36
N LEU A 188 20.37 -1.24 4.05
CA LEU A 188 19.10 -0.52 3.98
C LEU A 188 18.72 -0.04 5.37
N PHE A 189 18.27 1.20 5.45
CA PHE A 189 17.67 1.80 6.64
C PHE A 189 16.62 2.79 6.16
N ALA A 190 15.38 2.62 6.60
CA ALA A 190 14.26 3.46 6.20
C ALA A 190 13.19 3.47 7.29
N PHE A 191 12.29 4.45 7.18
CA PHE A 191 11.05 4.44 7.95
C PHE A 191 9.88 4.79 7.03
N PHE A 192 8.73 4.21 7.34
CA PHE A 192 7.50 4.41 6.59
C PHE A 192 6.41 4.93 7.52
N PRO A 193 5.97 6.20 7.38
CA PRO A 193 4.86 6.70 8.16
C PRO A 193 3.54 6.09 7.66
N THR A 194 2.67 5.71 8.58
CA THR A 194 1.28 5.31 8.26
C THR A 194 0.31 6.39 8.71
N PHE A 195 -0.70 6.62 7.87
CA PHE A 195 -1.81 7.51 8.17
C PHE A 195 -3.12 6.76 7.95
N ARG A 196 -3.99 6.74 8.96
CA ARG A 196 -5.32 6.10 8.87
C ARG A 196 -6.17 6.68 7.76
N ARG A 197 -6.06 7.99 7.54
CA ARG A 197 -6.70 8.69 6.42
C ARG A 197 -5.85 8.53 5.15
N SER A 198 -5.92 7.32 4.59
CA SER A 198 -5.33 6.95 3.29
C SER A 198 -6.29 5.99 2.54
N PRO A 199 -6.34 6.01 1.19
CA PRO A 199 -5.58 6.86 0.28
C PRO A 199 -5.87 8.35 0.45
N LEU A 200 -4.90 9.21 0.12
CA LEU A 200 -4.99 10.66 0.25
C LEU A 200 -5.81 11.23 -0.93
N PRO A 201 -6.94 11.92 -0.67
CA PRO A 201 -7.67 12.62 -1.73
C PRO A 201 -6.83 13.74 -2.33
N SER A 202 -7.07 14.07 -3.61
CA SER A 202 -6.45 15.23 -4.25
C SER A 202 -6.90 16.50 -3.55
N THR A 203 -5.92 17.33 -3.16
CA THR A 203 -6.18 18.63 -2.51
C THR A 203 -6.29 19.77 -3.52
N TRP A 204 -5.60 19.63 -4.65
CA TRP A 204 -5.52 20.62 -5.72
C TRP A 204 -6.03 20.04 -7.03
N ASP A 205 -6.60 20.90 -7.85
CA ASP A 205 -6.91 20.57 -9.23
C ASP A 205 -5.61 20.21 -9.96
N ARG A 206 -5.71 19.32 -10.94
CA ARG A 206 -4.59 18.92 -11.82
C ARG A 206 -3.39 18.31 -11.09
N VAL A 207 -3.54 17.89 -9.84
CA VAL A 207 -2.52 17.16 -9.07
C VAL A 207 -3.09 15.86 -8.51
N LEU A 208 -2.51 14.74 -8.92
CA LEU A 208 -2.87 13.40 -8.43
C LEU A 208 -1.67 12.76 -7.74
N HIS A 209 -1.84 12.34 -6.49
CA HIS A 209 -0.82 11.54 -5.79
C HIS A 209 -0.90 10.07 -6.22
N CYS A 210 0.23 9.42 -6.43
CA CYS A 210 0.31 8.03 -6.87
C CYS A 210 1.42 7.25 -6.13
N GLY A 211 1.28 5.93 -6.05
CA GLY A 211 2.19 5.08 -5.28
C GLY A 211 2.23 5.48 -3.80
N ASP A 212 3.43 5.51 -3.21
CA ASP A 212 3.57 5.82 -1.79
C ASP A 212 3.09 7.24 -1.42
N ALA A 213 3.10 8.18 -2.37
CA ALA A 213 2.59 9.54 -2.14
C ALA A 213 1.08 9.54 -1.89
N SER A 214 0.32 8.62 -2.49
CA SER A 214 -1.12 8.50 -2.24
C SER A 214 -1.43 7.77 -0.94
N GLY A 215 -0.47 7.04 -0.36
CA GLY A 215 -0.71 6.24 0.84
C GLY A 215 -1.58 5.00 0.60
N ILE A 216 -1.73 4.54 -0.64
CA ILE A 216 -2.56 3.37 -0.99
C ILE A 216 -1.96 2.01 -0.56
N GLN A 217 -0.72 2.01 -0.10
CA GLN A 217 -0.02 0.80 0.36
C GLN A 217 -0.55 0.31 1.70
N SER A 218 -0.43 -1.01 1.93
CA SER A 218 -0.80 -1.65 3.18
C SER A 218 0.06 -1.14 4.36
N PRO A 219 -0.55 -0.73 5.49
CA PRO A 219 0.16 -0.44 6.73
C PRO A 219 0.71 -1.71 7.41
N LEU A 220 0.39 -2.90 6.90
CA LEU A 220 0.90 -4.18 7.36
C LEU A 220 2.26 -4.48 6.71
N SER A 221 2.28 -4.80 5.41
CA SER A 221 3.52 -5.19 4.72
C SER A 221 4.41 -4.02 4.29
N PHE A 222 3.86 -2.80 4.19
CA PHE A 222 4.50 -1.67 3.51
C PHE A 222 4.92 -1.95 2.05
N GLY A 223 4.26 -2.91 1.40
CA GLY A 223 4.50 -3.29 0.01
C GLY A 223 3.98 -2.26 -1.00
N GLY A 224 4.59 -1.08 -1.07
CA GLY A 224 4.20 0.01 -1.99
C GLY A 224 4.23 -0.38 -3.47
N PHE A 225 5.23 -1.17 -3.89
CA PHE A 225 5.33 -1.67 -5.25
C PHE A 225 4.19 -2.62 -5.62
N GLY A 226 3.88 -3.61 -4.77
CA GLY A 226 2.80 -4.55 -5.02
C GLY A 226 1.42 -3.88 -5.03
N ALA A 227 1.20 -2.89 -4.17
CA ALA A 227 -0.01 -2.07 -4.22
C ALA A 227 -0.09 -1.26 -5.53
N LEU A 228 1.02 -0.64 -5.94
CA LEU A 228 1.07 0.13 -7.19
C LEU A 228 0.78 -0.73 -8.41
N THR A 229 1.39 -1.92 -8.54
CA THR A 229 1.16 -2.80 -9.69
C THR A 229 -0.30 -3.25 -9.79
N ARG A 230 -0.95 -3.60 -8.66
CA ARG A 230 -2.39 -3.93 -8.65
C ARG A 230 -3.28 -2.77 -9.06
N HIS A 231 -2.88 -1.55 -8.74
CA HIS A 231 -3.68 -0.35 -9.04
C HIS A 231 -3.27 0.36 -10.34
N LEU A 232 -2.22 -0.08 -11.02
CA LEU A 232 -1.66 0.64 -12.16
C LEU A 232 -2.68 0.81 -13.27
N ASP A 233 -3.31 -0.27 -13.71
CA ASP A 233 -4.24 -0.26 -14.84
C ASP A 233 -5.48 0.62 -14.60
N ARG A 234 -6.07 0.53 -13.40
CA ARG A 234 -7.22 1.38 -13.05
C ARG A 234 -6.83 2.85 -12.96
N ILE A 235 -5.63 3.17 -12.44
CA ILE A 235 -5.17 4.56 -12.27
C ILE A 235 -4.83 5.15 -13.63
N THR A 236 -4.05 4.45 -14.47
CA THR A 236 -3.70 4.92 -15.81
C THR A 236 -4.93 5.05 -16.69
N GLY A 237 -5.85 4.08 -16.65
CA GLY A 237 -7.11 4.13 -17.37
C GLY A 237 -8.01 5.28 -16.91
N ALA A 238 -8.05 5.58 -15.61
CA ALA A 238 -8.79 6.72 -15.08
C ALA A 238 -8.17 8.07 -15.46
N VAL A 239 -6.84 8.17 -15.43
CA VAL A 239 -6.12 9.38 -15.86
C VAL A 239 -6.32 9.63 -17.36
N ALA A 240 -6.23 8.60 -18.19
CA ALA A 240 -6.44 8.70 -19.62
C ALA A 240 -7.86 9.21 -19.95
N GLU A 241 -8.88 8.64 -19.31
CA GLU A 241 -10.28 9.06 -19.46
C GLU A 241 -10.48 10.53 -19.05
N ALA A 242 -9.95 10.93 -17.89
CA ALA A 242 -10.08 12.31 -17.40
C ALA A 242 -9.40 13.34 -18.33
N VAL A 243 -8.21 13.01 -18.85
CA VAL A 243 -7.49 13.86 -19.80
C VAL A 243 -8.19 13.91 -21.17
N ALA A 244 -8.82 12.83 -21.62
CA ALA A 244 -9.61 12.81 -22.85
C ALA A 244 -10.84 13.73 -22.73
N LEU A 245 -11.59 13.61 -21.63
CA LEU A 245 -12.75 14.47 -21.35
C LEU A 245 -12.36 15.96 -21.32
N GLU A 246 -11.21 16.30 -20.74
CA GLU A 246 -10.71 17.68 -20.78
C GLU A 246 -10.43 18.16 -22.21
N LYS A 247 -9.78 17.35 -23.03
CA LYS A 247 -9.47 17.71 -24.42
C LYS A 247 -10.74 17.93 -25.24
N GLU A 248 -11.77 17.11 -25.02
CA GLU A 248 -13.07 17.24 -25.69
C GLU A 248 -13.76 18.54 -25.28
N GLN A 249 -13.78 18.87 -23.98
CA GLN A 249 -14.34 20.12 -23.48
C GLN A 249 -13.60 21.34 -24.07
N GLU A 250 -12.27 21.30 -24.15
CA GLU A 250 -11.50 22.35 -24.80
C GLU A 250 -11.82 22.48 -26.28
N ALA A 251 -11.96 21.37 -27.01
CA ALA A 251 -12.30 21.39 -28.43
C ALA A 251 -13.69 22.01 -28.66
N GLN A 252 -14.67 21.69 -27.81
CA GLN A 252 -16.01 22.27 -27.85
C GLN A 252 -15.99 23.78 -27.54
N SER A 253 -15.16 24.22 -26.58
CA SER A 253 -15.04 25.64 -26.21
C SER A 253 -14.42 26.52 -27.32
N ARG A 254 -13.66 25.92 -28.25
CA ARG A 254 -13.05 26.61 -29.41
C ARG A 254 -13.94 26.63 -30.66
N GLY A 255 -15.07 25.92 -30.66
CA GLY A 255 -16.05 25.92 -31.75
C GLY A 255 -16.86 27.23 -31.82
N PRO A 256 -17.65 27.44 -32.90
CA PRO A 256 -18.52 28.61 -32.99
C PRO A 256 -19.52 28.65 -31.83
N GLN A 257 -19.45 29.68 -31.00
CA GLN A 257 -20.32 29.87 -29.84
C GLN A 257 -21.78 30.09 -30.27
N THR A 258 -22.58 29.03 -30.21
CA THR A 258 -24.05 29.12 -30.28
C THR A 258 -24.62 28.80 -28.91
N THR A 259 -24.52 29.73 -27.95
CA THR A 259 -25.44 29.94 -26.82
C THR A 259 -24.85 30.91 -25.79
N THR A 260 -25.71 31.79 -25.26
CA THR A 260 -25.43 32.81 -24.23
C THR A 260 -25.64 32.30 -22.80
N ALA A 261 -25.43 31.02 -22.54
CA ALA A 261 -25.50 30.50 -21.18
C ALA A 261 -24.18 30.84 -20.48
N GLU A 262 -24.25 31.60 -19.38
CA GLU A 262 -23.10 31.78 -18.49
C GLU A 262 -22.56 30.40 -18.10
N PRO A 263 -21.24 30.17 -18.13
CA PRO A 263 -20.67 28.97 -17.56
C PRO A 263 -20.99 29.00 -16.06
N SER A 264 -22.00 28.21 -15.65
CA SER A 264 -22.06 27.77 -14.26
C SER A 264 -20.69 27.18 -13.93
N SER A 265 -20.20 27.38 -12.71
CA SER A 265 -18.87 26.89 -12.28
C SER A 265 -18.76 25.38 -12.54
N SER A 266 -18.35 25.01 -13.75
CA SER A 266 -18.41 23.64 -14.23
C SER A 266 -17.09 23.00 -13.85
N SER A 267 -17.14 22.21 -12.80
CA SER A 267 -16.07 21.36 -12.29
C SER A 267 -15.41 20.60 -13.47
N HIS A 268 -14.19 20.99 -13.86
CA HIS A 268 -13.50 20.44 -15.03
C HIS A 268 -13.01 19.00 -14.76
N PRO A 269 -12.82 18.13 -15.77
CA PRO A 269 -12.51 16.71 -15.57
C PRO A 269 -11.23 16.38 -14.78
N LEU A 270 -10.35 17.38 -14.58
CA LEU A 270 -9.12 17.27 -13.81
C LEU A 270 -9.18 18.05 -12.48
N ASP A 271 -10.36 18.41 -12.01
CA ASP A 271 -10.51 19.02 -10.69
C ASP A 271 -10.23 18.03 -9.56
N LYS A 272 -10.00 18.56 -8.36
CA LYS A 272 -9.66 17.77 -7.18
C LYS A 272 -10.74 16.74 -6.83
N GLU A 273 -12.02 16.98 -7.10
CA GLU A 273 -13.10 16.02 -6.83
C GLU A 273 -13.01 14.80 -7.77
N ALA A 274 -12.81 15.02 -9.07
CA ALA A 274 -12.64 13.98 -10.07
C ALA A 274 -11.35 13.18 -9.81
N LEU A 275 -10.23 13.86 -9.54
CA LEU A 275 -8.96 13.21 -9.23
C LEU A 275 -9.02 12.43 -7.90
N SER A 276 -9.75 12.94 -6.90
CA SER A 276 -9.98 12.21 -5.65
C SER A 276 -10.76 10.92 -5.84
N ALA A 277 -11.61 10.82 -6.86
CA ALA A 277 -12.34 9.60 -7.16
C ALA A 277 -11.41 8.47 -7.68
N ILE A 278 -10.20 8.80 -8.18
CA ILE A 278 -9.18 7.82 -8.59
C ILE A 278 -8.56 7.12 -7.37
N ASN A 279 -8.40 7.81 -6.25
CA ASN A 279 -7.90 7.25 -4.99
C ASN A 279 -8.98 7.35 -3.91
N PRO A 280 -10.08 6.60 -4.06
CA PRO A 280 -11.21 6.69 -3.15
C PRO A 280 -10.87 6.06 -1.80
N TYR A 281 -11.78 6.23 -0.85
CA TYR A 281 -11.76 5.46 0.39
C TYR A 281 -11.73 3.95 0.11
N MET A 282 -10.77 3.26 0.74
CA MET A 282 -10.58 1.82 0.62
C MET A 282 -10.79 1.15 1.99
N PRO A 283 -11.96 0.52 2.23
CA PRO A 283 -12.27 -0.05 3.53
C PRO A 283 -11.40 -1.26 3.88
N ASN A 284 -11.01 -2.10 2.91
CA ASN A 284 -10.04 -3.18 3.13
C ASN A 284 -8.69 -2.66 3.63
N LEU A 285 -8.17 -1.59 3.02
CA LEU A 285 -6.95 -0.94 3.45
C LEU A 285 -7.11 -0.35 4.85
N SER A 286 -8.20 0.39 5.09
CA SER A 286 -8.47 0.99 6.40
C SER A 286 -8.59 -0.05 7.52
N ALA A 287 -9.17 -1.22 7.20
CA ALA A 287 -9.30 -2.32 8.15
C ALA A 287 -7.92 -2.92 8.56
N THR A 288 -6.93 -2.93 7.66
CA THR A 288 -5.58 -3.46 7.96
C THR A 288 -4.80 -2.62 8.96
N TRP A 289 -5.15 -1.33 9.13
CA TRP A 289 -4.50 -0.48 10.12
C TRP A 289 -4.64 -1.04 11.55
N MET A 290 -5.76 -1.70 11.86
CA MET A 290 -5.93 -2.35 13.16
C MET A 290 -4.91 -3.48 13.38
N PHE A 291 -4.51 -4.20 12.33
CA PHE A 291 -3.49 -5.26 12.42
C PHE A 291 -2.12 -4.67 12.76
N GLN A 292 -1.73 -3.59 12.08
CA GLN A 292 -0.51 -2.85 12.41
C GLN A 292 -0.53 -2.44 13.88
N ARG A 293 -1.65 -1.84 14.34
CA ARG A 293 -1.81 -1.39 15.71
C ARG A 293 -1.71 -2.51 16.73
N SER A 294 -2.33 -3.67 16.46
CA SER A 294 -2.25 -4.84 17.35
C SER A 294 -0.86 -5.47 17.40
N MET A 295 -0.02 -5.23 16.40
CA MET A 295 1.36 -5.70 16.35
C MET A 295 2.37 -4.64 16.82
N SER A 296 1.89 -3.44 17.17
CA SER A 296 2.71 -2.36 17.68
C SER A 296 2.77 -2.41 19.20
N ALA A 297 3.98 -2.38 19.74
CA ALA A 297 4.18 -2.38 21.17
C ALA A 297 3.92 -0.97 21.77
N ARG A 298 3.15 -0.90 22.87
CA ARG A 298 2.88 0.36 23.57
C ARG A 298 4.09 0.75 24.45
N PRO A 299 4.31 2.04 24.70
CA PRO A 299 5.45 2.52 25.48
C PRO A 299 5.17 2.77 26.95
N SER A 300 3.92 2.56 27.40
CA SER A 300 3.58 2.61 28.82
C SER A 300 3.53 1.19 29.38
N PRO A 301 4.27 0.87 30.46
CA PRO A 301 4.22 -0.44 31.12
C PRO A 301 2.82 -0.88 31.52
N ASP A 302 1.94 0.07 31.86
CA ASP A 302 0.55 -0.19 32.28
C ASP A 302 -0.38 -0.59 31.12
N ASP A 303 0.11 -0.47 29.88
CA ASP A 303 -0.67 -0.56 28.64
C ASP A 303 -0.04 -1.57 27.65
N THR A 304 1.09 -2.17 28.01
CA THR A 304 1.77 -3.19 27.22
C THR A 304 1.12 -4.55 27.45
N PRO A 305 0.71 -5.28 26.39
CA PRO A 305 0.17 -6.62 26.53
C PRO A 305 1.28 -7.59 26.97
N PRO A 306 0.95 -8.86 27.33
CA PRO A 306 1.98 -9.87 27.61
C PRO A 306 3.04 -9.93 26.50
N GLN A 307 4.31 -10.21 26.83
CA GLN A 307 5.41 -10.17 25.84
C GLN A 307 5.18 -11.11 24.65
N GLU A 308 4.50 -12.22 24.89
CA GLU A 308 4.09 -13.24 23.91
C GLU A 308 2.89 -12.85 23.03
N PHE A 309 2.27 -11.68 23.27
CA PHE A 309 1.00 -11.30 22.65
C PHE A 309 1.05 -11.31 21.12
N VAL A 310 2.09 -10.72 20.53
CA VAL A 310 2.20 -10.66 19.06
C VAL A 310 2.50 -12.03 18.47
N ASN A 311 3.35 -12.83 19.13
CA ASN A 311 3.66 -14.20 18.71
C ASN A 311 2.40 -15.09 18.73
N ARG A 312 1.58 -14.98 19.77
CA ARG A 312 0.27 -15.64 19.86
C ARG A 312 -0.67 -15.16 18.76
N LEU A 313 -0.79 -13.84 18.56
CA LEU A 313 -1.64 -13.24 17.54
C LEU A 313 -1.30 -13.76 16.13
N LEU A 314 -0.01 -13.70 15.75
CA LEU A 314 0.46 -14.16 14.45
C LEU A 314 0.25 -15.66 14.27
N ARG A 315 0.65 -16.48 15.26
CA ARG A 315 0.48 -17.93 15.21
C ARG A 315 -0.98 -18.33 15.01
N THR A 316 -1.88 -17.81 15.86
CA THR A 316 -3.31 -18.13 15.78
C THR A 316 -3.88 -17.74 14.42
N ASN A 317 -3.58 -16.55 13.91
CA ASN A 317 -4.10 -16.09 12.63
C ASN A 317 -3.55 -16.90 11.45
N PHE A 318 -2.23 -17.19 11.42
CA PHE A 318 -1.63 -17.97 10.33
C PHE A 318 -2.06 -19.44 10.34
N ASP A 319 -2.23 -20.06 11.50
CA ASP A 319 -2.76 -21.42 11.60
C ASP A 319 -4.20 -21.49 11.05
N ILE A 320 -5.04 -20.51 11.42
CA ILE A 320 -6.42 -20.41 10.91
C ILE A 320 -6.43 -20.19 9.40
N MET A 321 -5.63 -19.26 8.88
CA MET A 321 -5.56 -18.99 7.45
C MET A 321 -5.04 -20.20 6.68
N ASN A 322 -4.11 -20.97 7.26
CA ASN A 322 -3.65 -22.21 6.68
C ASN A 322 -4.77 -23.26 6.61
N ASP A 323 -5.56 -23.41 7.67
CA ASP A 323 -6.70 -24.34 7.71
C ASP A 323 -7.85 -23.94 6.79
N LEU A 324 -8.05 -22.63 6.58
CA LEU A 324 -9.00 -22.07 5.62
C LEU A 324 -8.55 -22.22 4.16
N GLY A 325 -7.28 -22.52 3.93
CA GLY A 325 -6.72 -22.80 2.62
C GLY A 325 -6.32 -21.55 1.82
N ASP A 326 -5.85 -21.81 0.59
CA ASP A 326 -5.20 -20.81 -0.26
C ASP A 326 -6.12 -19.65 -0.65
N ALA A 327 -7.44 -19.86 -0.67
CA ALA A 327 -8.42 -18.82 -0.99
C ALA A 327 -8.47 -17.69 0.06
N VAL A 328 -8.05 -17.95 1.30
CA VAL A 328 -7.93 -16.92 2.34
C VAL A 328 -6.48 -16.48 2.50
N LYS A 329 -5.55 -17.44 2.52
CA LYS A 329 -4.14 -17.19 2.81
C LYS A 329 -3.43 -16.38 1.71
N ARG A 330 -3.57 -16.75 0.43
CA ARG A 330 -2.84 -16.09 -0.68
C ARG A 330 -3.20 -14.61 -0.88
N PRO A 331 -4.49 -14.21 -0.90
CA PRO A 331 -4.83 -12.79 -1.03
C PRO A 331 -4.33 -11.99 0.18
N PHE A 332 -4.47 -12.53 1.40
CA PHE A 332 -3.95 -11.87 2.61
C PHE A 332 -2.43 -11.62 2.54
N LEU A 333 -1.65 -12.61 2.10
CA LEU A 333 -0.19 -12.48 1.94
C LEU A 333 0.24 -11.48 0.86
N GLN A 334 -0.69 -11.04 0.01
CA GLN A 334 -0.49 -10.02 -1.03
C GLN A 334 -1.20 -8.69 -0.69
N ASP A 335 -1.52 -8.49 0.60
CA ASP A 335 -2.23 -7.33 1.12
C ASP A 335 -3.63 -7.09 0.55
N VAL A 336 -4.26 -8.14 0.03
CA VAL A 336 -5.64 -8.09 -0.42
C VAL A 336 -6.51 -8.72 0.65
N VAL A 337 -7.06 -7.88 1.53
CA VAL A 337 -7.98 -8.34 2.56
C VAL A 337 -9.39 -8.35 2.00
N GLN A 338 -9.98 -9.55 1.93
CA GLN A 338 -11.34 -9.78 1.46
C GLN A 338 -12.30 -9.93 2.64
N PHE A 339 -13.53 -9.43 2.49
CA PHE A 339 -14.55 -9.47 3.54
C PHE A 339 -14.81 -10.88 4.08
N GLU A 340 -15.05 -11.84 3.18
CA GLU A 340 -15.36 -13.22 3.56
C GLU A 340 -14.16 -13.91 4.24
N GLY A 341 -12.96 -13.75 3.69
CA GLY A 341 -11.74 -14.32 4.27
C GLY A 341 -11.46 -13.78 5.67
N LEU A 342 -11.62 -12.46 5.86
CA LEU A 342 -11.47 -11.81 7.15
C LEU A 342 -12.55 -12.27 8.15
N ALA A 343 -13.83 -12.31 7.73
CA ALA A 343 -14.92 -12.76 8.58
C ALA A 343 -14.73 -14.20 9.09
N LYS A 344 -14.34 -15.11 8.20
CA LYS A 344 -14.03 -16.52 8.55
C LYS A 344 -12.88 -16.60 9.53
N THR A 345 -11.80 -15.84 9.29
CA THR A 345 -10.61 -15.82 10.14
C THR A 345 -10.96 -15.34 11.55
N LEU A 346 -11.72 -14.24 11.68
CA LEU A 346 -12.12 -13.69 12.98
C LEU A 346 -13.07 -14.62 13.76
N LEU A 347 -14.03 -15.25 13.06
CA LEU A 347 -14.94 -16.19 13.68
C LEU A 347 -14.19 -17.41 14.24
N GLN A 348 -13.26 -17.97 13.45
CA GLN A 348 -12.43 -19.08 13.91
C GLN A 348 -11.45 -18.67 15.02
N ALA A 349 -10.88 -17.46 14.96
CA ALA A 349 -10.00 -16.95 16.01
C ALA A 349 -10.74 -16.82 17.34
N THR A 350 -11.97 -16.30 17.31
CA THR A 350 -12.84 -16.20 18.48
C THR A 350 -13.20 -17.58 19.04
N ALA A 351 -13.42 -18.57 18.18
CA ALA A 351 -13.75 -19.93 18.60
C ALA A 351 -12.54 -20.69 19.18
N ARG A 352 -11.35 -20.54 18.57
CA ARG A 352 -10.12 -21.23 19.01
C ARG A 352 -9.52 -20.61 20.27
N ASP A 353 -9.63 -19.29 20.40
CA ASP A 353 -9.00 -18.56 21.50
C ASP A 353 -9.90 -17.44 22.07
N PRO A 354 -11.02 -17.81 22.71
CA PRO A 354 -11.99 -16.83 23.21
C PRO A 354 -11.43 -15.93 24.31
N ILE A 355 -10.43 -16.40 25.07
CA ILE A 355 -9.80 -15.65 26.16
C ILE A 355 -8.85 -14.57 25.62
N PHE A 356 -8.36 -14.71 24.38
CA PHE A 356 -7.48 -13.74 23.77
C PHE A 356 -8.22 -12.49 23.27
N ILE A 357 -9.50 -12.60 22.91
CA ILE A 357 -10.30 -11.48 22.40
C ILE A 357 -10.34 -10.29 23.38
N PRO A 358 -10.64 -10.45 24.69
CA PRO A 358 -10.54 -9.36 25.66
C PRO A 358 -9.15 -8.69 25.71
N GLN A 359 -8.07 -9.47 25.52
CA GLN A 359 -6.71 -8.92 25.50
C GLN A 359 -6.50 -8.04 24.26
N ILE A 360 -6.94 -8.49 23.08
CA ILE A 360 -6.91 -7.69 21.85
C ILE A 360 -7.72 -6.40 22.02
N LEU A 361 -8.93 -6.47 22.56
CA LEU A 361 -9.80 -5.31 22.77
C LEU A 361 -9.16 -4.28 23.72
N THR A 362 -8.55 -4.75 24.81
CA THR A 362 -7.82 -3.90 25.77
C THR A 362 -6.60 -3.27 25.09
N HIS A 363 -5.83 -4.07 24.36
CA HIS A 363 -4.60 -3.63 23.70
C HIS A 363 -4.83 -2.67 22.53
N VAL A 364 -5.91 -2.82 21.76
CA VAL A 364 -6.21 -1.95 20.61
C VAL A 364 -7.02 -0.71 21.04
N GLY A 365 -7.85 -0.87 22.07
CA GLY A 365 -8.70 0.17 22.67
C GLY A 365 -10.10 0.24 22.02
N PRO A 366 -11.15 0.54 22.81
CA PRO A 366 -12.55 0.46 22.35
C PRO A 366 -12.90 1.42 21.21
N ALA A 367 -12.32 2.62 21.19
CA ALA A 367 -12.55 3.59 20.11
C ALA A 367 -12.03 3.08 18.76
N SER A 368 -10.84 2.48 18.74
CA SER A 368 -10.23 1.89 17.55
C SER A 368 -11.04 0.69 17.03
N VAL A 369 -11.62 -0.11 17.94
CA VAL A 369 -12.48 -1.25 17.57
C VAL A 369 -13.77 -0.77 16.92
N LEU A 370 -14.41 0.26 17.48
CA LEU A 370 -15.63 0.84 16.91
C LEU A 370 -15.39 1.42 15.51
N GLU A 371 -14.27 2.13 15.33
CA GLU A 371 -13.82 2.63 14.03
C GLU A 371 -13.61 1.48 13.03
N TRP A 372 -12.90 0.43 13.46
CA TRP A 372 -12.64 -0.75 12.63
C TRP A 372 -13.92 -1.51 12.24
N VAL A 373 -14.91 -1.62 13.13
CA VAL A 373 -16.23 -2.23 12.80
C VAL A 373 -16.89 -1.47 11.66
N GLY A 374 -16.75 -0.14 11.61
CA GLY A 374 -17.22 0.69 10.49
C GLY A 374 -16.53 0.32 9.17
N HIS A 375 -15.21 0.16 9.18
CA HIS A 375 -14.45 -0.26 7.99
C HIS A 375 -14.82 -1.67 7.54
N PHE A 376 -14.93 -2.61 8.48
CA PHE A 376 -15.35 -3.99 8.20
C PHE A 376 -16.76 -4.07 7.61
N GLY A 377 -17.71 -3.31 8.16
CA GLY A 377 -19.05 -3.18 7.59
C GLY A 377 -19.04 -2.58 6.18
N ALA A 378 -18.21 -1.56 5.95
CA ALA A 378 -18.03 -0.96 4.63
C ALA A 378 -17.45 -1.94 3.61
N MET A 379 -16.55 -2.84 4.01
CA MET A 379 -16.08 -3.93 3.13
C MET A 379 -17.25 -4.80 2.66
N GLY A 380 -18.13 -5.23 3.59
CA GLY A 380 -19.31 -6.02 3.23
C GLY A 380 -20.27 -5.28 2.30
N VAL A 381 -20.48 -3.98 2.54
CA VAL A 381 -21.26 -3.12 1.63
C VAL A 381 -20.60 -3.02 0.25
N TYR A 382 -19.27 -2.85 0.18
CA TYR A 382 -18.55 -2.74 -1.09
C TYR A 382 -18.59 -4.06 -1.87
N THR A 383 -18.42 -5.20 -1.20
CA THR A 383 -18.62 -6.52 -1.80
C THR A 383 -20.02 -6.63 -2.41
N PHE A 384 -21.06 -6.27 -1.65
CA PHE A 384 -22.43 -6.31 -2.14
C PHE A 384 -22.66 -5.37 -3.33
N LEU A 385 -22.22 -4.11 -3.25
CA LEU A 385 -22.40 -3.12 -4.32
C LEU A 385 -21.65 -3.52 -5.59
N HIS A 386 -20.45 -4.07 -5.47
CA HIS A 386 -19.69 -4.56 -6.61
C HIS A 386 -20.45 -5.68 -7.34
N SER A 387 -20.91 -6.70 -6.61
CA SER A 387 -21.67 -7.80 -7.19
C SER A 387 -23.06 -7.40 -7.69
N ALA A 388 -23.72 -6.42 -7.05
CA ALA A 388 -25.07 -6.01 -7.43
C ALA A 388 -25.10 -5.11 -8.67
N VAL A 389 -24.15 -4.18 -8.79
CA VAL A 389 -24.15 -3.15 -9.86
C VAL A 389 -22.76 -2.78 -10.37
N GLY A 390 -21.70 -2.96 -9.57
CA GLY A 390 -20.35 -2.54 -9.93
C GLY A 390 -19.80 -3.22 -11.17
N GLU A 391 -19.93 -4.55 -11.29
CA GLU A 391 -19.50 -5.29 -12.49
C GLU A 391 -20.18 -4.78 -13.76
N ALA A 392 -21.48 -4.53 -13.70
CA ALA A 392 -22.24 -4.00 -14.83
C ALA A 392 -21.76 -2.61 -15.27
N ILE A 393 -21.43 -1.72 -14.32
CA ILE A 393 -20.88 -0.39 -14.62
C ILE A 393 -19.49 -0.49 -15.27
N LEU A 394 -18.63 -1.40 -14.78
CA LEU A 394 -17.28 -1.56 -15.32
C LEU A 394 -17.29 -2.18 -16.72
N ASN A 395 -18.16 -3.16 -16.97
CA ASN A 395 -18.26 -3.83 -18.26
C ASN A 395 -18.86 -2.94 -19.36
N ALA A 396 -19.68 -1.94 -18.99
CA ALA A 396 -20.21 -0.96 -19.93
C ALA A 396 -19.14 -0.07 -20.59
N ARG A 397 -17.88 -0.12 -20.11
CA ARG A 397 -16.74 0.63 -20.64
C ARG A 397 -16.06 -0.04 -21.85
N VAL A 398 -16.15 -1.37 -21.98
CA VAL A 398 -15.25 -2.15 -22.86
C VAL A 398 -15.56 -1.98 -24.35
N ASP A 399 -16.74 -1.49 -24.72
CA ASP A 399 -17.19 -1.46 -26.13
C ASP A 399 -16.86 -0.16 -26.89
N GLU A 400 -16.17 0.82 -26.29
CA GLU A 400 -15.83 2.09 -26.96
C GLU A 400 -14.44 2.10 -27.62
N ASP A 401 -13.53 1.20 -27.22
CA ASP A 401 -12.22 1.02 -27.85
C ASP A 401 -12.29 -0.17 -28.83
N GLY A 402 -12.43 0.14 -30.12
CA GLY A 402 -12.39 -0.87 -31.19
C GLY A 402 -11.00 -1.50 -31.29
N ASP A 403 -10.80 -2.65 -30.63
CA ASP A 403 -9.75 -3.59 -30.97
C ASP A 403 -10.28 -4.50 -32.10
N ASP A 404 -9.70 -4.34 -33.29
CA ASP A 404 -10.11 -5.01 -34.54
C ASP A 404 -9.59 -6.47 -34.65
N ASP A 405 -9.04 -7.04 -33.57
CA ASP A 405 -8.43 -8.37 -33.57
C ASP A 405 -8.93 -9.23 -32.41
N LEU A 406 -10.03 -9.98 -32.61
CA LEU A 406 -10.20 -11.41 -32.27
C LEU A 406 -11.66 -11.84 -32.44
N GLU A 407 -11.85 -12.85 -33.29
CA GLU A 407 -13.14 -13.51 -33.51
C GLU A 407 -13.73 -14.10 -32.22
N SER A 408 -15.04 -13.89 -32.07
CA SER A 408 -16.02 -14.70 -31.32
C SER A 408 -16.19 -14.48 -29.80
N VAL A 409 -16.96 -13.47 -29.42
CA VAL A 409 -18.17 -13.63 -28.57
C VAL A 409 -19.23 -12.63 -29.04
N THR A 410 -20.45 -13.10 -29.28
CA THR A 410 -21.57 -12.29 -29.80
C THR A 410 -22.02 -11.17 -28.85
N PRO A 411 -22.49 -10.03 -29.37
CA PRO A 411 -22.85 -8.86 -28.58
C PRO A 411 -24.22 -9.06 -27.94
N ASN A 412 -24.29 -8.95 -26.62
CA ASN A 412 -25.56 -8.82 -25.88
C ASN A 412 -25.67 -7.46 -25.18
N VAL A 413 -25.07 -6.44 -25.79
CA VAL A 413 -24.87 -5.08 -25.24
C VAL A 413 -26.18 -4.29 -25.06
N TYR A 414 -27.28 -4.71 -25.70
CA TYR A 414 -28.57 -4.02 -25.61
C TYR A 414 -29.50 -4.51 -24.48
N THR A 415 -29.07 -5.41 -23.59
CA THR A 415 -29.98 -6.01 -22.60
C THR A 415 -29.73 -5.64 -21.14
N ASN A 416 -28.65 -4.93 -20.80
CA ASN A 416 -28.40 -4.48 -19.43
C ASN A 416 -28.96 -3.07 -19.18
N PRO A 417 -29.99 -2.89 -18.32
CA PRO A 417 -30.55 -1.58 -18.00
C PRO A 417 -29.53 -0.58 -17.46
N ILE A 418 -28.45 -1.06 -16.82
CA ILE A 418 -27.39 -0.23 -16.25
C ILE A 418 -26.58 0.44 -17.36
N SER A 419 -26.23 -0.27 -18.43
CA SER A 419 -25.49 0.30 -19.56
C SER A 419 -26.28 1.42 -20.25
N GLY A 420 -27.57 1.19 -20.48
CA GLY A 420 -28.46 2.21 -21.06
C GLY A 420 -28.64 3.43 -20.17
N TRP A 421 -28.78 3.23 -18.85
CA TRP A 421 -28.86 4.33 -17.89
C TRP A 421 -27.56 5.13 -17.80
N LEU A 422 -26.40 4.45 -17.80
CA LEU A 422 -25.08 5.07 -17.72
C LEU A 422 -24.79 5.90 -18.97
N ALA A 423 -25.09 5.37 -20.16
CA ALA A 423 -24.98 6.10 -21.43
C ALA A 423 -25.83 7.38 -21.48
N GLY A 424 -26.93 7.42 -20.72
CA GLY A 424 -27.77 8.61 -20.57
C GLY A 424 -27.23 9.69 -19.61
N GLN A 425 -26.13 9.42 -18.89
CA GLN A 425 -25.52 10.38 -17.96
C GLN A 425 -24.54 11.32 -18.68
N SER A 426 -24.20 12.44 -18.03
CA SER A 426 -23.14 13.32 -18.55
C SER A 426 -21.78 12.59 -18.59
N PRO A 427 -20.84 12.95 -19.49
CA PRO A 427 -19.53 12.28 -19.54
C PRO A 427 -18.77 12.30 -18.20
N ARG A 428 -18.91 13.40 -17.43
CA ARG A 428 -18.34 13.50 -16.08
C ARG A 428 -19.01 12.54 -15.10
N ASP A 429 -20.33 12.41 -15.14
CA ASP A 429 -21.04 11.47 -14.26
C ASP A 429 -20.71 10.03 -14.60
N GLN A 430 -20.57 9.71 -15.90
CA GLN A 430 -20.10 8.40 -16.35
C GLN A 430 -18.72 8.08 -15.76
N TYR A 431 -17.78 9.03 -15.87
CA TYR A 431 -16.46 8.93 -15.25
C TYR A 431 -16.56 8.66 -13.74
N LEU A 432 -17.34 9.46 -13.01
CA LEU A 432 -17.46 9.32 -11.55
C LEU A 432 -18.12 8.00 -11.13
N TRP A 433 -19.11 7.51 -11.88
CA TRP A 433 -19.72 6.20 -11.65
C TRP A 433 -18.75 5.05 -11.89
N ARG A 434 -17.93 5.14 -12.94
CA ARG A 434 -16.85 4.17 -13.20
C ARG A 434 -15.83 4.16 -12.06
N ARG A 435 -15.37 5.33 -11.60
CA ARG A 435 -14.46 5.44 -10.44
C ARG A 435 -15.07 4.87 -9.16
N ARG A 436 -16.37 5.06 -8.95
CA ARG A 436 -17.10 4.49 -7.80
C ARG A 436 -17.21 2.96 -7.91
N ALA A 437 -17.44 2.41 -9.09
CA ALA A 437 -17.47 0.97 -9.30
C ALA A 437 -16.09 0.31 -9.09
N GLU A 438 -15.01 0.98 -9.53
CA GLU A 438 -13.62 0.59 -9.20
C GLU A 438 -13.39 0.64 -7.69
N ALA A 439 -13.87 1.69 -6.99
CA ALA A 439 -13.77 1.80 -5.54
C ALA A 439 -14.37 0.58 -4.83
N TRP A 440 -15.55 0.12 -5.28
CA TRP A 440 -16.18 -1.08 -4.71
C TRP A 440 -15.38 -2.34 -4.96
N LYS A 441 -14.85 -2.54 -6.17
CA LYS A 441 -14.01 -3.71 -6.52
C LYS A 441 -12.74 -3.75 -5.66
N PHE A 442 -11.92 -2.71 -5.75
CA PHE A 442 -10.61 -2.65 -5.10
C PHE A 442 -10.72 -2.46 -3.58
N GLY A 443 -11.71 -1.71 -3.12
CA GLY A 443 -11.96 -1.50 -1.70
C GLY A 443 -12.50 -2.73 -0.97
N ALA A 444 -13.06 -3.71 -1.70
CA ALA A 444 -13.47 -5.01 -1.17
C ALA A 444 -12.41 -6.10 -1.33
N GLY A 445 -11.29 -5.82 -2.00
CA GLY A 445 -10.27 -6.82 -2.35
C GLY A 445 -10.70 -7.80 -3.42
N LEU A 446 -11.68 -7.42 -4.27
CA LEU A 446 -12.18 -8.25 -5.38
C LEU A 446 -11.37 -8.02 -6.67
N ASP A 447 -10.26 -7.29 -6.58
CA ASP A 447 -9.22 -7.19 -7.61
C ASP A 447 -8.28 -8.40 -7.65
N TYR A 448 -8.34 -9.26 -6.64
CA TYR A 448 -7.56 -10.49 -6.59
C TYR A 448 -8.35 -11.69 -7.13
N GLU A 449 -7.78 -12.38 -8.11
CA GLU A 449 -8.28 -13.62 -8.69
C GLU A 449 -7.26 -14.75 -8.43
N LEU A 450 -7.75 -15.95 -8.09
CA LEU A 450 -6.92 -17.08 -7.62
C LEU A 450 -6.24 -17.88 -8.72
#